data_AF-A0A950BMD4-F1
#
_entry.id   AF-A0A950BMD4-F1
#
_cell.length_a   1.000
_cell.length_b   1.000
_cell.length_c   1.000
_cell.angle_alpha   90.00
_cell.angle_beta   90.00
_cell.angle_gamma   90.00
#
_symmetry.space_group_name_H-M   'P 1'
#
loop_
_entity.id
_entity.type
_entity.pdbx_description
1 polymer ?
#
loop_
_entity_poly.entity_id
_entity_poly.type
_entity_poly.pdbx_seq_one_letter_code
_entity_poly.pdbx_strand_id
1 'polypeptide(L)'
;MSDKITAPAIRARKGGKKLAVITAYDAPSARIAEAAGADIILVGDSLGNAVLGYDDTLSVTVDVMVRHTAAVARTKPNALVVGDMPWLSYHLSTADSVRNAARFIVEGGAGAVKLEGGRKRLPMVEAILAAEIPVMGHLGLTPQSVH
;
A
#
# COMPACT_ATOMS: atom_id res chain seq x y z
N MET A 1 1.32 9.79 -23.91
CA MET A 1 1.31 9.78 -22.44
C MET A 1 0.49 8.56 -22.05
N SER A 2 1.04 7.62 -21.29
CA SER A 2 0.26 6.48 -20.79
C SER A 2 -0.70 6.99 -19.72
N ASP A 3 -1.95 6.54 -19.73
CA ASP A 3 -2.91 6.91 -18.70
C ASP A 3 -2.48 6.33 -17.34
N LYS A 4 -2.75 7.09 -16.28
CA LYS A 4 -2.52 6.67 -14.89
C LYS A 4 -3.33 5.40 -14.60
N ILE A 5 -2.67 4.35 -14.09
CA ILE A 5 -3.30 3.11 -13.68
C ILE A 5 -4.05 3.33 -12.36
N THR A 6 -5.33 2.98 -12.35
CA THR A 6 -6.23 3.12 -11.20
C THR A 6 -6.65 1.76 -10.64
N ALA A 7 -7.17 1.72 -9.41
CA ALA A 7 -7.67 0.48 -8.81
C ALA A 7 -8.79 -0.20 -9.65
N PRO A 8 -9.77 0.54 -10.23
CA PRO A 8 -10.71 -0.04 -11.17
C PRO A 8 -10.05 -0.63 -12.43
N ALA A 9 -9.04 0.04 -12.99
CA ALA A 9 -8.31 -0.46 -14.16
C ALA A 9 -7.56 -1.77 -13.87
N ILE A 10 -6.93 -1.87 -12.68
CA ILE A 10 -6.33 -3.11 -12.20
C ILE A 10 -7.38 -4.22 -12.08
N ARG A 11 -8.52 -3.93 -11.44
CA ARG A 11 -9.60 -4.92 -11.25
C ARG A 11 -10.19 -5.40 -12.57
N ALA A 12 -10.32 -4.52 -13.57
CA ALA A 12 -10.84 -4.86 -14.90
C ALA A 12 -9.94 -5.85 -15.67
N ARG A 13 -8.65 -5.97 -15.32
CA ARG A 13 -7.72 -6.92 -15.93
C ARG A 13 -7.81 -8.34 -15.37
N LYS A 14 -8.72 -8.62 -14.43
CA LYS A 14 -8.88 -9.97 -13.85
C LYS A 14 -9.15 -11.01 -14.94
N GLY A 15 -8.40 -12.11 -14.90
CA GLY A 15 -8.48 -13.17 -15.91
C GLY A 15 -7.71 -12.89 -17.21
N GLY A 16 -7.13 -11.69 -17.36
CA GLY A 16 -6.31 -11.31 -18.51
C GLY A 16 -4.80 -11.47 -18.24
N LYS A 17 -4.01 -10.56 -18.83
CA LYS A 17 -2.54 -10.53 -18.68
C LYS A 17 -2.15 -10.35 -17.21
N LYS A 18 -1.21 -11.18 -16.75
CA LYS A 18 -0.62 -11.11 -15.40
C LYS A 18 -0.17 -9.68 -15.06
N LEU A 19 -0.37 -9.29 -13.80
CA LEU A 19 0.06 -8.01 -13.28
C LEU A 19 1.50 -8.09 -12.77
N ALA A 20 2.31 -7.08 -13.07
CA ALA A 20 3.62 -6.88 -12.48
C ALA A 20 3.50 -5.97 -11.25
N VAL A 21 3.79 -6.52 -10.06
CA VAL A 21 3.77 -5.79 -8.79
C VAL A 21 5.17 -5.84 -8.19
N ILE A 22 5.70 -4.70 -7.80
CA ILE A 22 7.03 -4.61 -7.19
C ILE A 22 7.02 -3.62 -6.03
N THR A 23 7.87 -3.84 -5.03
CA THR A 23 8.05 -2.87 -3.97
C THR A 23 9.02 -1.77 -4.38
N ALA A 24 8.74 -0.55 -3.94
CA ALA A 24 9.65 0.59 -4.03
C ALA A 24 9.37 1.52 -2.85
N TYR A 25 10.39 2.22 -2.38
CA TYR A 25 10.34 2.93 -1.09
C TYR A 25 10.80 4.39 -1.19
N ASP A 26 11.34 4.79 -2.33
CA ASP A 26 11.89 6.11 -2.56
C ASP A 26 11.77 6.53 -4.04
N ALA A 27 12.14 7.77 -4.34
CA ALA A 27 12.04 8.30 -5.69
C ALA A 27 12.92 7.57 -6.72
N PRO A 28 14.20 7.23 -6.45
CA PRO A 28 15.01 6.44 -7.38
C PRO A 28 14.39 5.08 -7.72
N SER A 29 14.01 4.29 -6.72
CA SER A 29 13.42 2.97 -6.92
C SER A 29 12.08 3.04 -7.65
N ALA A 30 11.25 4.04 -7.35
CA ALA A 30 9.98 4.26 -8.05
C ALA A 30 10.17 4.56 -9.55
N ARG A 31 11.18 5.36 -9.91
CA ARG A 31 11.50 5.66 -11.33
C ARG A 31 11.98 4.43 -12.07
N ILE A 32 12.78 3.58 -11.41
CA ILE A 32 13.25 2.31 -11.98
C ILE A 32 12.06 1.36 -12.20
N ALA A 33 11.18 1.23 -11.20
CA ALA A 33 9.98 0.40 -11.30
C ALA A 33 9.04 0.85 -12.43
N GLU A 34 8.82 2.17 -12.57
CA GLU A 34 8.04 2.75 -13.66
C GLU A 34 8.67 2.46 -15.03
N ALA A 35 9.99 2.68 -15.18
CA ALA A 35 10.69 2.41 -16.43
C ALA A 35 10.68 0.92 -16.80
N ALA A 36 10.62 0.03 -15.81
CA ALA A 36 10.46 -1.42 -16.00
C ALA A 36 9.02 -1.84 -16.32
N GLY A 37 8.06 -0.91 -16.31
CA GLY A 37 6.66 -1.18 -16.66
C GLY A 37 5.85 -1.86 -15.55
N ALA A 38 6.13 -1.55 -14.28
CA ALA A 38 5.33 -2.04 -13.16
C ALA A 38 3.86 -1.58 -13.30
N ASP A 39 2.91 -2.50 -13.07
CA ASP A 39 1.49 -2.16 -13.02
C ASP A 39 1.12 -1.54 -11.67
N ILE A 40 1.77 -2.01 -10.60
CA ILE A 40 1.58 -1.56 -9.22
C ILE A 40 2.93 -1.40 -8.54
N ILE A 41 3.11 -0.26 -7.86
CA ILE A 41 4.22 -0.04 -6.93
C ILE A 41 3.66 -0.14 -5.50
N LEU A 42 4.13 -1.14 -4.75
CA LEU A 42 3.75 -1.35 -3.35
C LEU A 42 4.79 -0.72 -2.43
N VAL A 43 4.41 0.32 -1.70
CA VAL A 43 5.20 0.84 -0.58
C VAL A 43 4.89 -0.02 0.63
N GLY A 44 5.60 -1.14 0.74
CA GLY A 44 5.38 -2.18 1.75
C GLY A 44 6.06 -1.89 3.09
N ASP A 45 5.49 -2.39 4.17
CA ASP A 45 6.11 -2.37 5.52
C ASP A 45 7.43 -3.18 5.58
N SER A 46 7.70 -4.02 4.57
CA SER A 46 9.00 -4.65 4.30
C SER A 46 10.16 -3.67 4.18
N LEU A 47 9.90 -2.36 4.03
CA LEU A 47 10.91 -1.32 4.19
C LEU A 47 11.60 -1.36 5.56
N GLY A 48 10.90 -1.86 6.60
CA GLY A 48 11.45 -2.04 7.94
C GLY A 48 12.74 -2.85 7.86
N ASN A 49 12.69 -4.00 7.19
CA ASN A 49 13.87 -4.85 6.98
C ASN A 49 14.78 -4.32 5.87
N ALA A 50 14.23 -4.07 4.68
CA ALA A 50 15.02 -3.86 3.46
C ALA A 50 15.71 -2.49 3.39
N VAL A 51 15.17 -1.48 4.11
CA VAL A 51 15.64 -0.08 4.03
C VAL A 51 16.11 0.41 5.39
N LEU A 52 15.36 0.15 6.46
CA LEU A 52 15.63 0.69 7.79
C LEU A 52 16.47 -0.23 8.67
N GLY A 53 16.66 -1.50 8.27
CA GLY A 53 17.46 -2.47 9.00
C GLY A 53 16.84 -2.96 10.31
N TYR A 54 15.52 -2.88 10.45
CA TYR A 54 14.79 -3.51 11.55
C TYR A 54 14.77 -5.04 11.39
N ASP A 55 14.70 -5.73 12.52
CA ASP A 55 14.58 -7.19 12.56
C ASP A 55 13.19 -7.66 12.09
N ASP A 56 12.17 -6.81 12.24
CA ASP A 56 10.78 -7.08 11.87
C ASP A 56 10.08 -5.87 11.22
N THR A 57 8.82 -6.07 10.80
CA THR A 57 7.96 -4.99 10.26
C THR A 57 7.07 -4.33 11.33
N LEU A 58 7.07 -4.83 12.58
CA LEU A 58 6.24 -4.31 13.67
C LEU A 58 6.71 -2.94 14.15
N SER A 59 8.00 -2.67 13.99
CA SER A 59 8.64 -1.40 14.37
C SER A 59 8.30 -0.22 13.43
N VAL A 60 7.61 -0.48 12.32
CA VAL A 60 7.28 0.54 11.32
C VAL A 60 6.00 1.29 11.71
N THR A 61 6.06 2.63 11.71
CA THR A 61 4.93 3.49 12.07
C THR A 61 4.19 4.05 10.86
N VAL A 62 2.97 4.57 11.06
CA VAL A 62 2.20 5.26 10.01
C VAL A 62 2.98 6.44 9.43
N ASP A 63 3.69 7.20 10.27
CA ASP A 63 4.47 8.36 9.80
C ASP A 63 5.61 7.95 8.87
N VAL A 64 6.30 6.85 9.19
CA VAL A 64 7.35 6.28 8.33
C VAL A 64 6.74 5.85 7.00
N MET A 65 5.66 5.07 7.03
CA MET A 65 5.01 4.58 5.82
C MET A 65 4.48 5.72 4.93
N VAL A 66 3.82 6.71 5.52
CA VAL A 66 3.31 7.89 4.80
C VAL A 66 4.46 8.67 4.15
N ARG A 67 5.59 8.86 4.84
CA ARG A 67 6.77 9.54 4.28
C ARG A 67 7.34 8.82 3.06
N HIS A 68 7.51 7.50 3.13
CA HIS A 68 7.99 6.70 2.01
C HIS A 68 6.99 6.64 0.86
N THR A 69 5.70 6.57 1.18
CA THR A 69 4.61 6.63 0.19
C THR A 69 4.65 7.95 -0.57
N ALA A 70 4.81 9.07 0.14
CA ALA A 70 4.93 10.40 -0.47
C ALA A 70 6.18 10.51 -1.37
N ALA A 71 7.31 9.92 -0.98
CA ALA A 71 8.52 9.92 -1.78
C ALA A 71 8.31 9.22 -3.14
N VAL A 72 7.63 8.06 -3.12
CA VAL A 72 7.25 7.32 -4.34
C VAL A 72 6.21 8.09 -5.16
N ALA A 73 5.12 8.55 -4.54
CA ALA A 73 4.03 9.22 -5.25
C ALA A 73 4.48 10.52 -5.95
N ARG A 74 5.43 11.26 -5.37
CA ARG A 74 5.99 12.49 -5.97
C ARG A 74 6.70 12.26 -7.30
N THR A 75 7.10 11.03 -7.63
CA THR A 75 7.65 10.73 -8.97
C THR A 75 6.59 10.63 -10.04
N LYS A 76 5.30 10.68 -9.67
CA LYS A 76 4.13 10.59 -10.56
C LYS A 76 4.21 9.39 -11.53
N PRO A 77 4.44 8.16 -11.04
CA PRO A 77 4.46 6.98 -11.91
C PRO A 77 3.09 6.77 -12.54
N ASN A 78 3.02 6.12 -13.72
CA ASN A 78 1.75 5.65 -14.26
C ASN A 78 1.24 4.44 -13.47
N ALA A 79 2.14 3.65 -12.87
CA ALA A 79 1.78 2.56 -11.97
C ALA A 79 0.82 3.00 -10.84
N LEU A 80 -0.06 2.10 -10.40
CA LEU A 80 -0.85 2.32 -9.20
C LEU A 80 0.06 2.26 -7.97
N VAL A 81 0.14 3.35 -7.20
CA VAL A 81 0.88 3.37 -5.94
C VAL A 81 -0.03 2.88 -4.82
N VAL A 82 0.39 1.83 -4.12
CA VAL A 82 -0.31 1.23 -2.98
C VAL A 82 0.52 1.44 -1.73
N GLY A 83 -0.04 2.09 -0.71
CA GLY A 83 0.60 2.25 0.59
C GLY A 83 0.19 1.15 1.55
N ASP A 84 1.16 0.47 2.16
CA ASP A 84 0.86 -0.57 3.13
C ASP A 84 0.59 0.01 4.52
N MET A 85 -0.55 -0.36 5.11
CA MET A 85 -0.87 0.08 6.45
C MET A 85 -0.07 -0.78 7.44
N PRO A 86 0.76 -0.16 8.31
CA PRO A 86 1.62 -0.91 9.21
C PRO A 86 0.82 -1.54 10.35
N TRP A 87 1.47 -2.41 11.12
CA TRP A 87 0.87 -3.05 12.28
C TRP A 87 0.25 -2.02 13.24
N LEU A 88 -0.80 -2.43 13.96
CA LEU A 88 -1.65 -1.62 14.84
C LEU A 88 -2.47 -0.48 14.17
N SER A 89 -2.13 -0.03 12.95
CA SER A 89 -2.80 1.13 12.34
C SER A 89 -4.24 0.87 11.87
N TYR A 90 -4.68 -0.39 11.85
CA TYR A 90 -6.04 -0.81 11.49
C TYR A 90 -6.59 -1.90 12.44
N HIS A 91 -6.02 -1.98 13.64
CA HIS A 91 -6.35 -3.02 14.61
C HIS A 91 -7.27 -2.54 15.73
N LEU A 92 -7.27 -1.24 16.02
CA LEU A 92 -7.94 -0.65 17.19
C LEU A 92 -9.43 -0.36 16.96
N SER A 93 -9.75 0.36 15.88
CA SER A 93 -11.12 0.72 15.55
C SER A 93 -11.29 0.98 14.05
N THR A 94 -12.53 0.93 13.56
CA THR A 94 -12.85 1.30 12.16
C THR A 94 -12.54 2.78 11.90
N ALA A 95 -12.83 3.66 12.85
CA ALA A 95 -12.53 5.09 12.76
C ALA A 95 -11.02 5.37 12.64
N ASP A 96 -10.20 4.71 13.45
CA ASP A 96 -8.74 4.85 13.36
C ASP A 96 -8.20 4.25 12.07
N SER A 97 -8.77 3.14 11.62
CA SER A 97 -8.41 2.51 10.34
C SER A 97 -8.65 3.47 9.17
N VAL A 98 -9.82 4.13 9.13
CA VAL A 98 -10.15 5.14 8.11
C VAL A 98 -9.22 6.35 8.24
N ARG A 99 -8.99 6.87 9.46
CA ARG A 99 -8.09 8.01 9.67
C ARG A 99 -6.69 7.71 9.16
N ASN A 100 -6.14 6.56 9.52
CA ASN A 100 -4.81 6.17 9.08
C ASN A 100 -4.75 5.94 7.57
N ALA A 101 -5.74 5.25 6.97
CA ALA A 101 -5.82 5.08 5.53
C ALA A 101 -5.88 6.43 4.78
N ALA A 102 -6.65 7.40 5.30
CA ALA A 102 -6.75 8.73 4.72
C ALA A 102 -5.39 9.46 4.67
N ARG A 103 -4.51 9.25 5.65
CA ARG A 103 -3.16 9.82 5.63
C ARG A 103 -2.33 9.31 4.45
N PHE A 104 -2.45 8.03 4.10
CA PHE A 104 -1.77 7.48 2.91
C PHE A 104 -2.23 8.12 1.61
N ILE A 105 -3.51 8.52 1.52
CA ILE A 105 -4.05 9.18 0.34
C ILE A 105 -3.66 10.66 0.32
N VAL A 106 -3.94 11.38 1.41
CA VAL A 106 -3.79 12.85 1.48
C VAL A 106 -2.34 13.28 1.62
N GLU A 107 -1.61 12.69 2.57
CA GLU A 107 -0.20 13.03 2.83
C GLU A 107 0.74 12.19 1.95
N GLY A 108 0.40 10.92 1.76
CA GLY A 108 1.22 9.95 1.02
C GLY A 108 1.03 9.98 -0.50
N GLY A 109 -0.13 10.43 -1.01
CA GLY A 109 -0.43 10.39 -2.44
C GLY A 109 -0.63 8.99 -3.02
N ALA A 110 -0.91 7.98 -2.19
CA ALA A 110 -1.27 6.65 -2.66
C ALA A 110 -2.62 6.65 -3.39
N GLY A 111 -2.79 5.74 -4.34
CA GLY A 111 -4.07 5.48 -5.00
C GLY A 111 -4.90 4.37 -4.34
N ALA A 112 -4.32 3.63 -3.39
CA ALA A 112 -4.97 2.58 -2.63
C ALA A 112 -4.12 2.25 -1.37
N VAL A 113 -4.72 1.52 -0.43
CA VAL A 113 -4.01 0.99 0.75
C VAL A 113 -4.00 -0.54 0.79
N LYS A 114 -2.96 -1.16 1.37
CA LYS A 114 -2.92 -2.60 1.67
C LYS A 114 -3.18 -2.85 3.16
N LEU A 115 -3.97 -3.88 3.46
CA LEU A 115 -4.21 -4.35 4.84
C LEU A 115 -4.00 -5.87 4.91
N GLU A 116 -3.47 -6.35 6.03
CA GLU A 116 -3.29 -7.77 6.29
C GLU A 116 -4.37 -8.34 7.19
N GLY A 117 -4.85 -9.54 6.85
CA GLY A 117 -5.73 -10.32 7.70
C GLY A 117 -7.04 -10.71 7.03
N GLY A 118 -7.59 -11.84 7.49
CA GLY A 118 -8.82 -12.41 6.97
C GLY A 118 -10.08 -11.78 7.57
N ARG A 119 -11.04 -12.64 7.93
CA ARG A 119 -12.40 -12.22 8.37
C ARG A 119 -12.42 -11.20 9.50
N LYS A 120 -11.43 -11.24 10.41
CA LYS A 120 -11.29 -10.29 11.53
C LYS A 120 -11.11 -8.83 11.07
N ARG A 121 -10.72 -8.60 9.81
CA ARG A 121 -10.47 -7.27 9.24
C ARG A 121 -11.60 -6.75 8.35
N LEU A 122 -12.65 -7.54 8.13
CA LEU A 122 -13.80 -7.12 7.31
C LEU A 122 -14.41 -5.79 7.75
N PRO A 123 -14.68 -5.53 9.05
CA PRO A 123 -15.28 -4.25 9.45
C PRO A 123 -14.41 -3.03 9.09
N MET A 124 -13.09 -3.18 9.13
CA MET A 124 -12.15 -2.12 8.80
C MET A 124 -12.05 -1.92 7.28
N VAL A 125 -12.02 -3.02 6.52
CA VAL A 125 -12.05 -2.97 5.06
C VAL A 125 -13.33 -2.30 4.57
N GLU A 126 -14.49 -2.66 5.13
CA GLU A 126 -15.78 -2.06 4.78
C GLU A 126 -15.82 -0.56 5.11
N ALA A 127 -15.32 -0.15 6.28
CA ALA A 127 -15.27 1.25 6.66
C ALA A 127 -14.34 2.07 5.75
N ILE A 128 -13.17 1.53 5.36
CA ILE A 128 -12.23 2.20 4.46
C ILE A 128 -12.83 2.32 3.05
N LEU A 129 -13.48 1.27 2.54
CA LEU A 129 -14.18 1.30 1.26
C LEU A 129 -15.36 2.28 1.26
N ALA A 130 -16.12 2.36 2.36
CA ALA A 130 -17.21 3.32 2.51
C ALA A 130 -16.72 4.78 2.55
N ALA A 131 -15.46 5.01 2.92
CA ALA A 131 -14.77 6.28 2.80
C ALA A 131 -14.13 6.50 1.42
N GLU A 132 -14.48 5.69 0.41
CA GLU A 132 -14.03 5.77 -0.97
C GLU A 132 -12.52 5.51 -1.19
N ILE A 133 -11.86 4.86 -0.23
CA ILE A 133 -10.45 4.52 -0.32
C ILE A 133 -10.32 3.06 -0.83
N PRO A 134 -9.67 2.82 -1.99
CA PRO A 134 -9.48 1.46 -2.49
C PRO A 134 -8.57 0.62 -1.58
N VAL A 135 -8.95 -0.65 -1.39
CA VAL A 135 -8.22 -1.58 -0.51
C VAL A 135 -7.70 -2.78 -1.30
N MET A 136 -6.42 -3.09 -1.08
CA MET A 136 -5.77 -4.35 -1.44
C MET A 136 -5.69 -5.25 -0.20
N GLY A 137 -6.36 -6.40 -0.21
CA GLY A 137 -6.30 -7.35 0.90
C GLY A 137 -5.11 -8.31 0.78
N HIS A 138 -4.39 -8.53 1.90
CA HIS A 138 -3.37 -9.55 2.04
C HIS A 138 -3.85 -10.68 2.94
N LEU A 139 -3.95 -11.89 2.36
CA LEU A 139 -4.35 -13.13 3.04
C LEU A 139 -3.21 -14.15 2.96
N GLY A 140 -3.28 -15.20 3.78
CA GLY A 140 -2.25 -16.24 3.84
C GLY A 140 -1.28 -15.98 4.99
N LEU A 141 0.02 -16.04 4.71
CA LEU A 141 1.05 -15.65 5.67
C LEU A 141 1.13 -14.12 5.75
N THR A 142 0.76 -13.56 6.89
CA THR A 142 0.77 -12.13 7.17
C THR A 142 1.96 -11.81 8.09
N PRO A 143 3.05 -11.19 7.58
CA PRO A 143 4.26 -10.87 8.36
C PRO A 143 3.97 -10.14 9.67
N GLN A 144 2.93 -9.30 9.69
CA GLN A 144 2.48 -8.56 10.88
C GLN A 144 1.88 -9.45 11.99
N SER A 145 1.87 -10.78 11.81
CA SER A 145 1.37 -11.78 12.77
C SER A 145 2.35 -12.94 12.99
N VAL A 146 3.61 -12.79 12.60
CA VAL A 146 4.64 -13.86 12.74
C VAL A 146 5.23 -13.94 14.14
N HIS A 147 5.22 -12.84 14.89
CA HIS A 147 5.72 -12.75 16.27
C HIS A 147 4.57 -12.57 17.28
#